data_AF-A0A379TA42-F1
#
_entry.id   AF-A0A379TA42-F1
#
_cell.length_a   1.000
_cell.length_b   1.000
_cell.length_c   1.000
_cell.angle_alpha   90.00
_cell.angle_beta   90.00
_cell.angle_gamma   90.00
#
_symmetry.space_group_name_H-M   'P 1'
#
loop_
_entity.id
_entity.type
_entity.pdbx_description
1 polymer ?
#
loop_
_entity_poly.entity_id
_entity_poly.type
_entity_poly.pdbx_seq_one_letter_code
_entity_poly.pdbx_strand_id
1 'polypeptide(L)'
;MFNKDEKIAERLNDVQRGIFFREYLSQHQKYNITEDKYSDLSNEECWIKTSKAGLEFQTRLREQSVIFVVDNLVDAISDIANKKGKHGNAITAHELRWVYRNRHDDLVKQNVKFFLNGKAISHEDIFSLVGWEQYKT
;
A
#
# COMPACT_ATOMS: atom_id res chain seq x y z
N MET A 1 -6.92 -4.15 19.72
CA MET A 1 -5.60 -4.48 20.31
C MET A 1 -4.78 -5.30 19.32
N PHE A 2 -3.47 -5.07 19.22
CA PHE A 2 -2.58 -5.83 18.32
C PHE A 2 -2.26 -7.23 18.86
N ASN A 3 -1.80 -8.12 17.98
CA ASN A 3 -1.30 -9.44 18.38
C ASN A 3 0.00 -9.31 19.19
N LYS A 4 0.20 -10.23 20.15
CA LYS A 4 1.45 -10.38 20.91
C LYS A 4 2.54 -11.08 20.10
N ASP A 5 3.78 -11.02 20.58
CA ASP A 5 4.97 -11.55 19.90
C ASP A 5 4.85 -13.05 19.63
N GLU A 6 4.31 -13.83 20.58
CA GLU A 6 4.17 -15.28 20.44
C GLU A 6 3.28 -15.63 19.24
N LYS A 7 2.15 -14.94 19.12
CA LYS A 7 1.20 -15.12 18.00
C LYS A 7 1.76 -14.61 16.67
N ILE A 8 2.68 -13.66 16.69
CA ILE A 8 3.40 -13.21 15.48
C ILE A 8 4.41 -14.28 15.07
N ALA A 9 5.16 -14.83 16.03
CA ALA A 9 6.16 -15.86 15.81
C ALA A 9 5.56 -17.17 15.26
N GLU A 10 4.35 -17.53 15.67
CA GLU A 10 3.61 -18.68 15.12
C GLU A 10 3.21 -18.51 13.64
N ARG A 11 3.09 -17.27 13.15
CA ARG A 11 2.46 -16.98 11.85
C ARG A 11 3.42 -16.50 10.77
N LEU A 12 4.58 -15.96 11.14
CA LEU A 12 5.50 -15.32 10.21
C LEU A 12 6.88 -15.98 10.24
N ASN A 13 7.45 -16.22 9.06
CA ASN A 13 8.84 -16.67 8.94
C ASN A 13 9.85 -15.58 9.36
N ASP A 14 9.52 -14.31 9.07
CA ASP A 14 10.30 -13.14 9.51
C ASP A 14 9.58 -12.47 10.68
N VAL A 15 9.82 -13.01 11.87
CA VAL A 15 9.17 -12.59 13.12
C VAL A 15 9.54 -11.15 13.47
N GLN A 16 10.83 -10.80 13.34
CA GLN A 16 11.35 -9.48 13.69
C GLN A 16 10.70 -8.38 12.84
N ARG A 17 10.54 -8.62 11.52
CA ARG A 17 9.78 -7.69 10.67
C ARG A 17 8.34 -7.51 11.14
N GLY A 18 7.69 -8.58 11.58
CA GLY A 18 6.32 -8.51 12.12
C GLY A 18 6.22 -7.68 13.40
N ILE A 19 7.17 -7.88 14.32
CA ILE A 19 7.25 -7.13 15.58
C ILE A 19 7.51 -5.64 15.31
N PHE A 20 8.50 -5.31 14.47
CA PHE A 20 8.81 -3.92 14.13
C PHE A 20 7.67 -3.24 13.39
N PHE A 21 6.97 -3.95 12.50
CA PHE A 21 5.80 -3.40 11.82
C PHE A 21 4.68 -3.09 12.81
N ARG A 22 4.43 -3.96 13.80
CA ARG A 22 3.45 -3.71 14.86
C ARG A 22 3.81 -2.48 15.68
N GLU A 23 5.07 -2.37 16.10
CA GLU A 23 5.56 -1.23 16.89
C GLU A 23 5.41 0.08 16.11
N TYR A 24 5.86 0.11 14.87
CA TYR A 24 5.65 1.21 13.94
C TYR A 24 4.16 1.59 13.83
N LEU A 25 3.29 0.61 13.58
CA LEU A 25 1.87 0.84 13.39
C LEU A 25 1.18 1.38 14.65
N SER A 26 1.63 0.95 15.84
CA SER A 26 1.08 1.39 17.13
C SER A 26 1.33 2.86 17.45
N GLN A 27 2.33 3.47 16.81
CA GLN A 27 2.68 4.88 16.97
C GLN A 27 2.23 5.73 15.77
N HIS A 28 1.63 5.10 14.74
CA HIS A 28 1.36 5.77 13.48
C HIS A 28 0.05 6.57 13.50
N GLN A 29 0.15 7.90 13.49
CA GLN A 29 -0.97 8.85 13.61
C GLN A 29 -2.16 8.58 12.65
N LYS A 30 -1.89 8.07 11.45
CA LYS A 30 -2.90 7.86 10.38
C LYS A 30 -3.36 6.41 10.22
N TYR A 31 -2.58 5.45 10.70
CA TYR A 31 -2.77 4.03 10.36
C TYR A 31 -2.86 3.12 11.57
N ASN A 32 -2.68 3.63 12.79
CA ASN A 32 -2.93 2.87 13.99
C ASN A 32 -4.43 2.50 14.11
N ILE A 33 -4.82 1.35 13.56
CA ILE A 33 -6.20 0.85 13.57
C ILE A 33 -6.72 0.47 14.97
N THR A 34 -5.89 0.57 16.02
CA THR A 34 -6.33 0.31 17.40
C THR A 34 -6.79 1.56 18.14
N GLU A 35 -6.67 2.75 17.54
CA GLU A 35 -7.24 3.97 18.09
C GLU A 35 -8.77 3.97 17.99
N ASP A 36 -9.44 4.55 18.99
CA ASP A 36 -10.91 4.59 19.09
C ASP A 36 -11.59 5.20 17.87
N LYS A 37 -10.95 6.16 17.19
CA LYS A 37 -11.48 6.79 15.96
C LYS A 37 -11.66 5.81 14.79
N TYR A 38 -11.17 4.59 14.92
CA TYR A 38 -11.29 3.52 13.93
C TYR A 38 -12.10 2.32 14.43
N SER A 39 -12.79 2.43 15.57
CA SER A 39 -13.61 1.34 16.15
C SER A 39 -14.69 0.82 15.20
N ASP A 40 -15.20 1.70 14.34
CA ASP A 40 -16.35 1.41 13.47
C ASP A 40 -15.92 0.93 12.08
N LEU A 41 -14.61 0.79 11.83
CA LEU A 41 -14.12 0.29 10.56
C LEU A 41 -14.43 -1.19 10.40
N SER A 42 -14.87 -1.55 9.20
CA SER A 42 -14.91 -2.94 8.79
C SER A 42 -13.51 -3.56 8.74
N ASN A 43 -13.46 -4.90 8.74
CA ASN A 43 -12.19 -5.63 8.58
C ASN A 43 -11.48 -5.26 7.27
N GLU A 44 -12.24 -5.04 6.19
CA GLU A 44 -11.70 -4.63 4.90
C GLU A 44 -11.06 -3.24 4.95
N GLU A 45 -11.71 -2.28 5.60
CA GLU A 45 -11.14 -0.94 5.79
C GLU A 45 -9.89 -0.95 6.67
N CYS A 46 -9.88 -1.79 7.71
CA CYS A 46 -8.69 -2.05 8.51
C CYS A 46 -7.54 -2.61 7.65
N TRP A 47 -7.83 -3.57 6.77
CA TRP A 47 -6.86 -4.12 5.83
C TRP A 47 -6.33 -3.08 4.85
N ILE A 48 -7.20 -2.27 4.25
CA ILE A 48 -6.80 -1.19 3.36
C ILE A 48 -5.89 -0.19 4.09
N LYS A 49 -6.18 0.16 5.33
CA LYS A 49 -5.33 1.07 6.12
C LYS A 49 -3.96 0.45 6.42
N THR A 50 -3.96 -0.79 6.89
CA THR A 50 -2.73 -1.49 7.26
C THR A 50 -1.87 -1.86 6.05
N SER A 51 -2.45 -2.10 4.87
CA SER A 51 -1.71 -2.32 3.63
C SER A 51 -0.91 -1.09 3.19
N LYS A 52 -1.52 0.11 3.26
CA LYS A 52 -0.82 1.39 3.03
C LYS A 52 0.28 1.64 4.07
N ALA A 53 0.04 1.30 5.32
CA ALA A 53 1.07 1.38 6.36
C ALA A 53 2.23 0.42 6.08
N GLY A 54 1.93 -0.78 5.57
CA GLY A 54 2.92 -1.76 5.15
C GLY A 54 3.78 -1.25 3.99
N LEU A 55 3.18 -0.60 2.99
CA LEU A 55 3.93 0.07 1.91
C LEU A 55 4.88 1.13 2.47
N GLU A 56 4.37 2.00 3.35
CA GLU A 56 5.18 3.04 3.96
C GLU A 56 6.34 2.47 4.78
N PHE A 57 6.06 1.49 5.63
CA PHE A 57 7.07 0.79 6.42
C PHE A 57 8.15 0.14 5.55
N GLN A 58 7.74 -0.55 4.49
CA GLN A 58 8.66 -1.25 3.60
C GLN A 58 9.52 -0.29 2.79
N THR A 59 8.95 0.80 2.28
CA THR A 59 9.63 1.74 1.39
C THR A 59 10.45 2.79 2.12
N ARG A 60 9.97 3.32 3.25
CA ARG A 60 10.61 4.43 3.98
C ARG A 60 11.46 3.98 5.16
N LEU A 61 11.01 2.98 5.92
CA LEU A 61 11.70 2.57 7.15
C LEU A 61 12.67 1.41 6.91
N ARG A 62 12.28 0.46 6.07
CA ARG A 62 13.14 -0.67 5.70
C ARG A 62 13.99 -0.41 4.47
N GLU A 63 13.61 0.60 3.67
CA GLU A 63 14.24 0.92 2.38
C GLU A 63 14.37 -0.31 1.48
N GLN A 64 13.32 -1.14 1.44
CA GLN A 64 13.30 -2.38 0.70
C GLN A 64 12.31 -2.31 -0.46
N SER A 65 12.64 -3.05 -1.53
CA SER A 65 11.83 -3.02 -2.74
C SER A 65 10.42 -3.59 -2.53
N VAL A 66 9.44 -2.97 -3.18
CA VAL A 66 8.07 -3.46 -3.38
C VAL A 66 7.82 -3.56 -4.87
N ILE A 67 7.40 -4.74 -5.34
CA ILE A 67 7.11 -4.98 -6.75
C ILE A 67 5.60 -4.92 -6.99
N PHE A 68 5.19 -4.04 -7.91
CA PHE A 68 3.84 -4.00 -8.46
C PHE A 68 3.85 -4.62 -9.86
N VAL A 69 3.13 -5.73 -10.02
CA VAL A 69 2.84 -6.32 -11.33
C VAL A 69 1.55 -5.70 -11.85
N VAL A 70 1.61 -5.01 -12.99
CA VAL A 70 0.51 -4.15 -13.48
C VAL A 70 -0.20 -4.67 -14.72
N ASP A 71 0.03 -5.92 -15.11
CA ASP A 71 -0.49 -6.54 -16.35
C ASP A 71 -1.99 -6.30 -16.59
N ASN A 72 -2.82 -6.53 -15.57
CA ASN A 72 -4.27 -6.31 -15.65
C ASN A 72 -4.71 -5.01 -14.93
N LEU A 73 -3.76 -4.19 -14.48
CA LEU A 73 -4.05 -2.94 -13.76
C LEU A 73 -4.08 -1.73 -14.70
N VAL A 74 -3.32 -1.75 -15.80
CA VAL A 74 -3.24 -0.65 -16.78
C VAL A 74 -4.62 -0.34 -17.38
N ASP A 75 -5.37 -1.37 -17.74
CA ASP A 75 -6.73 -1.21 -18.30
C ASP A 75 -7.74 -0.69 -17.25
N ALA A 76 -7.45 -0.89 -15.97
CA ALA A 76 -8.30 -0.49 -14.86
C ALA A 76 -7.90 0.85 -14.23
N ILE A 77 -6.92 1.59 -14.77
CA ILE A 77 -6.42 2.83 -14.15
C ILE A 77 -7.52 3.87 -13.97
N SER A 78 -8.47 3.98 -14.91
CA SER A 78 -9.61 4.89 -14.76
C SER A 78 -10.49 4.54 -13.55
N ASP A 79 -10.82 3.25 -13.37
CA ASP A 79 -11.60 2.78 -12.22
C ASP A 79 -10.83 2.98 -10.90
N ILE A 80 -9.52 2.73 -10.92
CA ILE A 80 -8.61 2.94 -9.79
C ILE A 80 -8.54 4.42 -9.42
N ALA A 81 -8.34 5.31 -10.37
CA ALA A 81 -8.31 6.74 -10.11
C ALA A 81 -9.67 7.22 -9.57
N ASN A 82 -10.78 6.83 -10.20
CA ASN A 82 -12.10 7.29 -9.81
C ASN A 82 -12.69 6.59 -8.57
N LYS A 83 -12.02 5.58 -8.02
CA LYS A 83 -12.51 4.76 -6.89
C LYS A 83 -13.85 4.09 -7.25
N LYS A 84 -13.95 3.55 -8.47
CA LYS A 84 -15.19 2.97 -9.02
C LYS A 84 -15.08 1.47 -9.24
N GLY A 85 -16.21 0.79 -9.08
CA GLY A 85 -16.34 -0.63 -9.36
C GLY A 85 -15.45 -1.53 -8.50
N LYS A 86 -15.40 -2.81 -8.87
CA LYS A 86 -14.61 -3.82 -8.16
C LYS A 86 -13.11 -3.52 -8.21
N HIS A 87 -12.61 -3.10 -9.38
CA HIS A 87 -11.19 -2.81 -9.57
C HIS A 87 -10.77 -1.56 -8.79
N GLY A 88 -11.58 -0.51 -8.76
CA GLY A 88 -11.26 0.72 -8.02
C GLY A 88 -11.28 0.56 -6.50
N ASN A 89 -12.02 -0.41 -5.97
CA ASN A 89 -12.11 -0.68 -4.53
C ASN A 89 -11.18 -1.80 -4.04
N ALA A 90 -10.45 -2.47 -4.93
CA ALA A 90 -9.48 -3.49 -4.54
C ALA A 90 -8.36 -2.91 -3.65
N ILE A 91 -7.81 -3.71 -2.75
CA ILE A 91 -6.69 -3.30 -1.87
C ILE A 91 -5.51 -2.76 -2.69
N THR A 92 -5.14 -3.44 -3.77
CA THR A 92 -4.07 -3.00 -4.70
C THR A 92 -4.37 -1.65 -5.34
N ALA A 93 -5.64 -1.30 -5.56
CA ALA A 93 -6.03 0.03 -6.05
C ALA A 93 -5.82 1.11 -4.98
N HIS A 94 -6.12 0.82 -3.71
CA HIS A 94 -5.82 1.73 -2.60
C HIS A 94 -4.32 1.94 -2.41
N GLU A 95 -3.54 0.89 -2.58
CA GLU A 95 -2.07 0.88 -2.57
C GLU A 95 -1.50 1.69 -3.74
N LEU A 96 -1.96 1.45 -4.96
CA LEU A 96 -1.49 2.18 -6.14
C LEU A 96 -1.82 3.68 -6.05
N ARG A 97 -3.01 4.04 -5.57
CA ARG A 97 -3.35 5.44 -5.25
C ARG A 97 -2.44 6.02 -4.16
N TRP A 98 -2.00 5.21 -3.20
CA TRP A 98 -1.03 5.65 -2.19
C TRP A 98 0.33 5.92 -2.81
N VAL A 99 0.82 5.04 -3.69
CA VAL A 99 2.08 5.30 -4.43
C VAL A 99 1.95 6.55 -5.29
N TYR A 100 0.86 6.73 -6.03
CA TYR A 100 0.62 7.93 -6.84
C TYR A 100 0.70 9.22 -6.00
N ARG A 101 0.07 9.26 -4.82
CA ARG A 101 0.14 10.43 -3.92
C ARG A 101 1.54 10.71 -3.41
N ASN A 102 2.38 9.69 -3.29
CA ASN A 102 3.76 9.80 -2.79
C ASN A 102 4.80 9.67 -3.92
N ARG A 103 4.42 9.83 -5.20
CA ARG A 103 5.30 9.59 -6.35
C ARG A 103 6.52 10.51 -6.44
N HIS A 104 6.52 11.61 -5.68
CA HIS A 104 7.62 12.57 -5.59
C HIS A 104 8.50 12.36 -4.35
N ASP A 105 8.22 11.34 -3.53
CA ASP A 105 9.08 10.91 -2.43
C ASP A 105 10.18 10.00 -2.97
N ASP A 106 11.44 10.36 -2.71
CA ASP A 106 12.61 9.66 -3.27
C ASP A 106 12.70 8.21 -2.79
N LEU A 107 12.39 7.94 -1.52
CA LEU A 107 12.42 6.58 -0.97
C LEU A 107 11.32 5.72 -1.59
N VAL A 108 10.12 6.29 -1.79
CA VAL A 108 9.02 5.61 -2.49
C VAL A 108 9.40 5.35 -3.95
N LYS A 109 9.94 6.34 -4.66
CA LYS A 109 10.35 6.21 -6.07
C LYS A 109 11.48 5.19 -6.24
N GLN A 110 12.44 5.18 -5.33
CA GLN A 110 13.56 4.24 -5.33
C GLN A 110 13.10 2.80 -5.03
N ASN A 111 12.20 2.61 -4.08
CA ASN A 111 11.86 1.29 -3.57
C ASN A 111 10.60 0.67 -4.19
N VAL A 112 9.72 1.44 -4.83
CA VAL A 112 8.61 0.86 -5.61
C VAL A 112 9.06 0.57 -7.04
N LYS A 113 8.87 -0.66 -7.50
CA LYS A 113 9.19 -1.11 -8.86
C LYS A 113 7.94 -1.60 -9.57
N PHE A 114 7.74 -1.15 -10.81
CA PHE A 114 6.60 -1.57 -11.63
C PHE A 114 7.05 -2.53 -12.73
N PHE A 115 6.26 -3.57 -12.96
CA PHE A 115 6.49 -4.54 -14.03
C PHE A 115 5.21 -4.74 -14.84
N LEU A 116 5.32 -4.63 -16.16
CA LEU A 116 4.28 -4.87 -17.14
C LEU A 116 4.75 -5.93 -18.13
N ASN A 117 3.99 -7.02 -18.25
CA ASN A 117 4.29 -8.19 -19.08
C ASN A 117 5.71 -8.72 -18.81
N GLY A 118 6.08 -8.80 -17.53
CA GLY A 118 7.40 -9.26 -17.08
C GLY A 118 8.55 -8.27 -17.30
N LYS A 119 8.29 -7.06 -17.85
CA LYS A 119 9.30 -6.03 -18.10
C LYS A 119 9.17 -4.88 -17.10
N ALA A 120 10.28 -4.39 -16.60
CA ALA A 120 10.28 -3.21 -15.74
C ALA A 120 9.81 -1.98 -16.53
N ILE A 121 8.92 -1.19 -15.93
CA ILE A 121 8.48 0.10 -16.45
C ILE A 121 8.73 1.19 -15.40
N SER A 122 8.83 2.44 -15.85
CA SER A 122 9.10 3.56 -14.95
C SER A 122 7.84 4.01 -14.19
N HIS A 123 8.04 4.78 -13.11
CA HIS A 123 6.94 5.48 -12.44
C HIS A 123 6.23 6.47 -13.39
N GLU A 124 6.97 7.06 -14.33
CA GLU A 124 6.41 7.98 -15.32
C GLU A 124 5.49 7.26 -16.31
N ASP A 125 5.88 6.08 -16.79
CA ASP A 125 5.07 5.28 -17.70
C ASP A 125 3.70 4.91 -17.10
N ILE A 126 3.67 4.54 -15.82
CA ILE A 126 2.41 4.15 -15.15
C ILE A 126 1.57 5.35 -14.72
N PHE A 127 2.21 6.46 -14.29
CA PHE A 127 1.50 7.62 -13.76
C PHE A 127 1.17 8.70 -14.79
N SER A 128 1.67 8.57 -16.03
CA SER A 128 1.23 9.37 -17.18
C SER A 128 -0.04 8.86 -17.85
N LEU A 129 -0.55 7.68 -17.45
CA LEU A 129 -1.78 7.11 -18.01
C LEU A 129 -2.99 8.02 -17.72
N VAL A 130 -3.77 8.32 -18.76
CA VAL A 130 -4.86 9.32 -18.77
C VAL A 130 -5.86 9.17 -17.62
N GLY A 131 -6.09 7.95 -17.12
CA GLY A 131 -7.00 7.75 -15.98
C GLY A 131 -6.58 8.50 -14.71
N TRP A 132 -5.29 8.77 -14.50
CA TRP A 132 -4.80 9.51 -13.33
C TRP A 132 -5.17 10.99 -13.34
N GLU A 133 -5.46 11.58 -14.50
CA GLU A 133 -5.93 12.98 -14.61
C GLU A 133 -7.25 13.20 -13.86
N GLN A 134 -8.03 12.14 -13.68
CA GLN A 134 -9.32 12.16 -12.98
C GLN A 134 -9.18 11.92 -11.48
N TYR A 135 -7.96 11.60 -11.00
CA TYR A 135 -7.74 11.27 -9.60
C TYR A 135 -7.83 12.53 -8.71
N LYS A 136 -8.85 12.56 -7.84
CA LYS A 136 -8.99 13.58 -6.79
C LYS A 136 -8.53 13.01 -5.44
N THR A 137 -7.52 13.67 -4.86
CA THR A 137 -6.93 13.32 -3.56
C THR A 137 -7.94 13.49 -2.43
#